data_AF-A0A838SXX8-F1
#
_entry.id   AF-A0A838SXX8-F1
#
_cell.length_a   1.000
_cell.length_b   1.000
_cell.length_c   1.000
_cell.angle_alpha   90.00
_cell.angle_beta   90.00
_cell.angle_gamma   90.00
#
_symmetry.space_group_name_H-M   'P 1'
#
loop_
_entity.id
_entity.type
_entity.pdbx_description
1 polymer ?
#
loop_
_entity_poly.entity_id
_entity_poly.type
_entity_poly.pdbx_seq_one_letter_code
_entity_poly.pdbx_strand_id
1 'polypeptide(L)'
;MGRLNADAFAGEVREGNIDRSAALSWHLQSNHYPPHPHFMVAVADAAIDKANAGEWDEFVTLPEGVQWKGREDSLAPVYGVIESLHLESFLDQEEDF
;
A
#
# COMPACT_ATOMS: atom_id res chain seq x y z
N MET A 1 15.63 -21.98 13.44
CA MET A 1 14.63 -21.36 12.55
C MET A 1 14.70 -19.85 12.75
N GLY A 2 15.20 -19.07 11.78
CA GLY A 2 15.37 -17.62 11.97
C GLY A 2 16.18 -16.90 10.87
N ARG A 3 16.85 -17.63 9.99
CA ARG A 3 17.66 -17.04 8.91
C ARG A 3 16.83 -16.61 7.69
N LEU A 4 15.74 -17.31 7.37
CA LEU A 4 14.88 -16.97 6.23
C LEU A 4 14.20 -15.60 6.41
N ASN A 5 13.82 -15.26 7.64
CA ASN A 5 13.15 -13.99 7.93
C ASN A 5 14.14 -12.82 7.88
N ALA A 6 15.37 -13.02 8.35
CA ALA A 6 16.39 -11.97 8.41
C ALA A 6 16.99 -11.65 7.02
N ASP A 7 17.21 -12.66 6.18
CA ASP A 7 17.78 -12.47 4.83
C ASP A 7 16.74 -11.85 3.86
N ALA A 8 15.45 -12.23 3.98
CA ALA A 8 14.37 -11.58 3.24
C ALA A 8 14.18 -10.11 3.68
N PHE A 9 14.20 -9.87 5.00
CA PHE A 9 14.12 -8.52 5.57
C PHE A 9 15.31 -7.65 5.13
N ALA A 10 16.53 -8.21 5.09
CA ALA A 10 17.70 -7.48 4.61
C ALA A 10 17.65 -7.14 3.09
N GLY A 11 16.93 -7.92 2.29
CA GLY A 11 16.66 -7.60 0.88
C GLY A 11 15.76 -6.38 0.74
N GLU A 12 14.62 -6.40 1.43
CA GLU A 12 13.62 -5.32 1.44
C GLU A 12 14.18 -4.01 2.04
N VAL A 13 15.07 -4.07 3.05
CA VAL A 13 15.75 -2.86 3.58
C VAL A 13 16.61 -2.22 2.50
N ARG A 14 17.27 -3.04 1.67
CA ARG A 14 18.23 -2.58 0.67
C ARG A 14 17.54 -1.99 -0.57
N GLU A 15 16.30 -2.40 -0.84
CA GLU A 15 15.42 -1.79 -1.86
C GLU A 15 14.71 -0.51 -1.38
N GLY A 16 14.87 -0.11 -0.11
CA GLY A 16 14.29 1.13 0.44
C GLY A 16 12.83 1.00 0.89
N ASN A 17 12.18 -0.13 0.63
CA ASN A 17 10.76 -0.37 0.95
C ASN A 17 10.45 -0.52 2.45
N ILE A 18 11.43 -0.86 3.30
CA ILE A 18 11.17 -1.02 4.74
C ILE A 18 10.78 0.30 5.41
N ASP A 19 11.29 1.44 4.95
CA ASP A 19 10.87 2.73 5.50
C ASP A 19 9.40 3.02 5.16
N ARG A 20 9.02 2.80 3.89
CA ARG A 20 7.65 3.01 3.42
C ARG A 20 6.66 2.03 4.07
N SER A 21 6.98 0.73 4.11
CA SER A 21 6.11 -0.29 4.71
C SER A 21 5.87 -0.04 6.21
N ALA A 22 6.91 0.36 6.96
CA ALA A 22 6.77 0.73 8.36
C ALA A 22 5.94 2.01 8.55
N ALA A 23 6.17 3.03 7.72
CA ALA A 23 5.41 4.27 7.74
C ALA A 23 3.92 4.04 7.39
N LEU A 24 3.63 3.22 6.38
CA LEU A 24 2.27 2.81 6.02
C LEU A 24 1.60 2.02 7.15
N SER A 25 2.30 1.06 7.75
CA SER A 25 1.78 0.29 8.87
C SER A 25 1.38 1.20 10.04
N TRP A 26 2.21 2.19 10.37
CA TRP A 26 1.89 3.19 11.38
C TRP A 26 0.71 4.07 10.98
N HIS A 27 0.69 4.57 9.75
CA HIS A 27 -0.36 5.45 9.22
C HIS A 27 -1.74 4.77 9.23
N LEU A 28 -1.84 3.55 8.70
CA LEU A 28 -3.08 2.78 8.63
C LEU A 28 -3.64 2.43 10.02
N GLN A 29 -2.76 2.21 11.00
CA GLN A 29 -3.17 1.86 12.36
C GLN A 29 -3.40 3.06 13.27
N SER A 30 -2.71 4.17 13.05
CA SER A 30 -2.69 5.30 13.99
C SER A 30 -3.49 6.51 13.52
N ASN A 31 -3.60 6.72 12.20
CA ASN A 31 -4.26 7.91 11.63
C ASN A 31 -5.71 7.66 11.20
N HIS A 32 -6.21 6.43 11.30
CA HIS A 32 -7.56 6.03 10.89
C HIS A 32 -8.42 5.60 12.09
N TYR A 33 -9.73 5.88 12.03
CA TYR A 33 -10.70 5.39 13.02
C TYR A 33 -11.99 4.88 12.32
N PRO A 34 -12.28 3.56 12.36
CA PRO A 34 -11.47 2.50 12.96
C PRO A 34 -10.12 2.31 12.22
N PRO A 35 -9.09 1.75 12.89
CA PRO A 35 -7.82 1.48 12.23
C PRO A 35 -7.99 0.44 11.12
N HIS A 36 -7.23 0.61 10.03
CA HIS A 36 -7.20 -0.38 8.97
C HIS A 36 -6.38 -1.61 9.36
N PRO A 37 -6.77 -2.82 8.93
CA PRO A 37 -6.00 -4.03 9.19
C PRO A 37 -4.60 -4.00 8.58
N HIS A 38 -3.62 -4.57 9.28
CA HIS A 38 -2.21 -4.59 8.84
C HIS A 38 -2.00 -5.23 7.45
N PHE A 39 -2.83 -6.20 7.06
CA PHE A 39 -2.71 -6.83 5.73
C PHE A 39 -2.96 -5.84 4.57
N MET A 40 -3.57 -4.68 4.83
CA MET A 40 -3.79 -3.65 3.82
C MET A 40 -2.51 -2.89 3.46
N VAL A 41 -1.42 -3.02 4.23
CA VAL A 41 -0.13 -2.38 3.92
C VAL A 41 0.37 -2.77 2.52
N ALA A 42 0.28 -4.05 2.16
CA ALA A 42 0.71 -4.52 0.84
C ALA A 42 -0.15 -3.96 -0.31
N VAL A 43 -1.45 -3.76 -0.06
CA VAL A 43 -2.38 -3.16 -1.02
C VAL A 43 -2.06 -1.68 -1.21
N ALA A 44 -1.80 -0.97 -0.10
CA ALA A 44 -1.40 0.44 -0.12
C ALA A 44 -0.10 0.64 -0.89
N ASP A 45 0.90 -0.20 -0.62
CA ASP A 45 2.21 -0.16 -1.28
C ASP A 45 2.09 -0.35 -2.79
N ALA A 46 1.35 -1.38 -3.22
CA ALA A 46 1.10 -1.66 -4.64
C ALA A 46 0.30 -0.53 -5.34
N ALA A 47 -0.63 0.10 -4.64
CA ALA A 47 -1.38 1.23 -5.18
C ALA A 47 -0.49 2.48 -5.35
N ILE A 48 0.41 2.75 -4.40
CA ILE A 48 1.39 3.85 -4.49
C ILE A 48 2.32 3.64 -5.68
N ASP A 49 2.88 2.44 -5.85
CA ASP A 49 3.78 2.15 -6.97
C ASP A 49 3.08 2.36 -8.32
N LYS A 50 1.82 1.91 -8.46
CA LYS A 50 1.02 2.15 -9.67
C LYS A 50 0.68 3.62 -9.88
N ALA A 51 0.31 4.33 -8.82
CA ALA A 51 -0.01 5.74 -8.89
C ALA A 51 1.21 6.57 -9.34
N ASN A 52 2.40 6.31 -8.78
CA ASN A 52 3.66 6.95 -9.17
C ASN A 52 4.08 6.58 -10.60
N ALA A 53 3.69 5.40 -11.10
CA ALA A 53 3.86 5.02 -12.51
C ALA A 53 2.83 5.67 -13.46
N GLY A 54 1.89 6.48 -12.95
CA GLY A 54 0.82 7.09 -13.73
C GLY A 54 -0.36 6.16 -14.04
N GLU A 55 -0.39 4.96 -13.46
CA GLU A 55 -1.39 3.91 -13.69
C GLU A 55 -2.62 4.08 -12.77
N TRP A 56 -3.23 5.26 -12.77
CA TRP A 56 -4.32 5.60 -11.84
C TRP A 56 -5.63 4.83 -12.06
N ASP A 57 -5.91 4.46 -13.32
CA ASP A 57 -7.11 3.72 -13.71
C ASP A 57 -6.92 2.19 -13.68
N GLU A 58 -5.71 1.72 -13.39
CA GLU A 58 -5.43 0.29 -13.23
C GLU A 58 -6.00 -0.26 -11.93
N PHE A 59 -5.97 -1.58 -11.79
CA PHE A 59 -6.49 -2.28 -10.62
C PHE A 59 -5.38 -2.86 -9.74
N VAL A 60 -5.65 -2.88 -8.43
CA VAL A 60 -4.91 -3.65 -7.43
C VAL A 60 -5.77 -4.79 -6.90
N THR A 61 -5.12 -5.92 -6.62
CA THR A 61 -5.77 -7.08 -6.00
C THR A 61 -5.95 -6.84 -4.51
N LEU A 62 -7.19 -7.01 -4.06
CA LEU A 62 -7.54 -6.99 -2.65
C LEU A 62 -7.38 -8.39 -2.02
N PRO A 63 -7.07 -8.46 -0.72
CA PRO A 63 -7.04 -9.72 0.02
C PRO A 63 -8.40 -10.43 0.00
N GLU A 64 -8.38 -11.75 0.15
CA GLU A 64 -9.59 -12.56 0.22
C GLU A 64 -10.58 -12.02 1.27
N GLY A 65 -11.85 -11.91 0.88
CA GLY A 65 -12.91 -11.41 1.75
C GLY A 65 -13.01 -9.88 1.85
N VAL A 66 -12.10 -9.12 1.22
CA VAL A 66 -12.18 -7.66 1.12
C VAL A 66 -12.77 -7.29 -0.24
N GLN A 67 -13.83 -6.48 -0.24
CA GLN A 67 -14.51 -6.06 -1.45
C GLN A 67 -14.45 -4.55 -1.63
N TRP A 68 -14.20 -4.12 -2.85
CA TRP A 68 -14.31 -2.72 -3.24
C TRP A 68 -15.77 -2.40 -3.62
N LYS A 69 -16.47 -1.61 -2.78
CA LYS A 69 -17.83 -1.13 -3.07
C LYS A 69 -18.80 -2.23 -3.58
N GLY A 70 -18.69 -3.44 -3.01
CA GLY A 70 -19.53 -4.59 -3.35
C GLY A 70 -19.11 -5.38 -4.60
N ARG A 71 -17.93 -5.11 -5.18
CA ARG A 71 -17.38 -5.93 -6.27
C ARG A 71 -16.93 -7.29 -5.77
N GLU A 72 -17.26 -8.34 -6.53
CA GLU A 72 -16.95 -9.73 -6.20
C GLU A 72 -15.56 -10.18 -6.68
N ASP A 73 -14.94 -9.45 -7.62
CA ASP A 73 -13.67 -9.81 -8.24
C ASP A 73 -12.44 -9.51 -7.37
N SER A 74 -12.63 -9.00 -6.15
CA SER A 74 -11.54 -8.60 -5.23
C SER A 74 -10.55 -7.64 -5.89
N LEU A 75 -11.03 -6.75 -6.76
CA LEU A 75 -10.24 -5.71 -7.41
C LEU A 75 -10.72 -4.32 -6.97
N ALA A 76 -9.77 -3.44 -6.67
CA ALA A 76 -10.01 -2.03 -6.45
C ALA A 76 -9.21 -1.20 -7.46
N PRO A 77 -9.78 -0.12 -8.02
CA PRO A 77 -8.99 0.79 -8.85
C PRO A 77 -7.96 1.52 -8.00
N VAL A 78 -6.80 1.82 -8.57
CA VAL A 78 -5.67 2.47 -7.88
C VAL A 78 -6.09 3.79 -7.25
N TYR A 79 -6.73 4.69 -8.02
CA TYR A 79 -7.23 5.97 -7.48
C TYR A 79 -8.13 5.77 -6.27
N GLY A 80 -8.96 4.71 -6.28
CA GLY A 80 -9.90 4.42 -5.21
C GLY A 80 -9.20 3.96 -3.94
N VAL A 81 -8.12 3.18 -4.08
CA VAL A 81 -7.30 2.77 -2.93
C VAL A 81 -6.54 3.96 -2.35
N ILE A 82 -5.93 4.80 -3.19
CA ILE A 82 -5.22 6.01 -2.75
C ILE A 82 -6.15 6.90 -1.92
N GLU A 83 -7.33 7.22 -2.46
CA GLU A 83 -8.33 8.06 -1.79
C GLU A 83 -8.83 7.44 -0.48
N SER A 84 -9.13 6.13 -0.48
CA SER A 84 -9.75 5.47 0.68
C SER A 84 -8.80 5.25 1.85
N LEU A 85 -7.50 5.13 1.56
CA LEU A 85 -6.46 4.92 2.57
C LEU A 85 -5.63 6.18 2.84
N HIS A 86 -6.02 7.33 2.27
CA HIS A 86 -5.38 8.64 2.44
C HIS A 86 -3.87 8.63 2.16
N LEU A 87 -3.49 8.02 1.02
CA LEU A 87 -2.09 7.73 0.67
C LEU A 87 -1.39 8.85 -0.10
N GLU A 88 -2.02 10.01 -0.29
CA GLU A 88 -1.50 11.10 -1.13
C GLU A 88 -0.14 11.61 -0.65
N SER A 89 0.10 11.56 0.68
CA SER A 89 1.38 11.97 1.28
C SER A 89 2.55 11.02 1.01
N PHE A 90 2.28 9.83 0.46
CA PHE A 90 3.27 8.81 0.12
C PHE A 90 3.59 8.76 -1.38
N LEU A 91 2.92 9.58 -2.20
CA LEU A 91 3.19 9.68 -3.61
C LEU A 91 4.43 10.53 -3.87
N ASP A 92 5.09 10.26 -4.98
CA ASP A 92 6.21 11.08 -5.42
C ASP A 92 5.68 12.48 -5.73
N GLN A 93 6.23 13.49 -5.05
CA GLN A 93 5.88 14.87 -5.35
C GLN A 93 6.47 15.20 -6.71
N GLU A 94 5.65 15.65 -7.67
CA GLU A 94 6.18 16.30 -8.85
C GLU A 94 7.04 17.47 -8.36
N GLU A 95 8.35 17.41 -8.63
CA GLU A 95 9.24 18.55 -8.39
C GLU A 95 8.76 19.69 -9.30
N ASP A 96 7.95 20.60 -8.75
CA ASP A 96 7.61 21.86 -9.41
C ASP A 96 8.91 22.65 -9.67
N PHE A 97 9.42 22.59 -10.90
CA PHE A 97 10.60 23.32 -11.39
C PHE A 97 10.27 24.76 -11.82
#